data_AF-A0A354XXX6-F1
#
_entry.id   AF-A0A354XXX6-F1
#
_cell.length_a   1.000
_cell.length_b   1.000
_cell.length_c   1.000
_cell.angle_alpha   90.00
_cell.angle_beta   90.00
_cell.angle_gamma   90.00
#
_symmetry.space_group_name_H-M   'P 1'
#
loop_
_entity.id
_entity.type
_entity.pdbx_description
1 polymer ?
#
loop_
_entity_poly.entity_id
_entity_poly.type
_entity_poly.pdbx_seq_one_letter_code
_entity_poly.pdbx_strand_id
1 'polypeptide(L)'
;MAKQNIQQVKQRFGIIGVSSELDRAIDIALQVAPTDLSVLITGESGVGKENFPQIIHQYSRRKHGPYFAINCGSIPEGTIDSELFGHEKGSFT
;
A
#
# COMPACT_ATOMS: atom_id res chain seq x y z
N MET A 1 -21.69 6.35 9.02
CA MET A 1 -20.61 5.41 8.63
C MET A 1 -20.34 4.51 9.81
N ALA A 2 -20.44 3.18 9.66
CA ALA A 2 -20.09 2.27 10.75
C ALA A 2 -18.59 2.43 11.05
N LYS A 3 -18.24 2.82 12.29
CA LYS A 3 -16.84 2.84 12.72
C LYS A 3 -16.30 1.42 12.59
N GLN A 4 -15.45 1.18 11.60
CA GLN A 4 -14.79 -0.10 11.49
C GLN A 4 -13.93 -0.32 12.73
N ASN A 5 -13.92 -1.54 13.24
CA ASN A 5 -13.18 -1.85 14.44
C ASN A 5 -11.68 -1.85 14.11
N ILE A 6 -10.99 -0.76 14.45
CA ILE A 6 -9.55 -0.59 14.23
C ILE A 6 -8.76 -1.76 14.82
N GLN A 7 -9.21 -2.36 15.93
CA GLN A 7 -8.55 -3.54 16.50
C GLN A 7 -8.60 -4.75 15.57
N GLN A 8 -9.71 -4.97 14.87
CA GLN A 8 -9.81 -6.06 13.88
C GLN A 8 -8.90 -5.79 12.69
N VAL A 9 -8.77 -4.53 12.26
CA VAL A 9 -7.84 -4.15 11.19
C VAL A 9 -6.40 -4.43 11.65
N LYS A 10 -6.02 -3.97 12.83
CA LYS A 10 -4.68 -4.21 13.39
C LYS A 10 -4.35 -5.71 13.45
N GLN A 11 -5.24 -6.52 14.00
CA GLN A 11 -5.06 -7.98 14.08
C GLN A 11 -4.91 -8.62 12.70
N ARG A 12 -5.73 -8.21 11.72
CA ARG A 12 -5.72 -8.76 10.37
C ARG A 12 -4.41 -8.50 9.63
N PHE A 13 -3.79 -7.33 9.85
CA PHE A 13 -2.55 -6.92 9.18
C PHE A 13 -1.32 -7.03 10.08
N GLY A 14 -1.43 -7.70 11.23
CA GLY A 14 -0.30 -7.87 12.16
C GLY A 14 0.26 -6.56 12.72
N ILE A 15 -0.53 -5.49 12.76
CA ILE A 15 -0.09 -4.19 13.28
C ILE A 15 -0.19 -4.20 14.81
N ILE A 16 0.93 -3.96 15.47
CA ILE A 16 1.03 -3.87 16.93
C ILE A 16 1.28 -2.42 17.32
N GLY A 17 0.46 -1.87 18.21
CA GLY A 17 0.61 -0.51 18.71
C GLY A 17 -0.69 0.07 19.26
N VAL A 18 -0.56 1.02 20.18
CA VAL A 18 -1.70 1.66 20.89
C VAL A 18 -1.72 3.18 20.74
N SER A 19 -0.86 3.73 19.89
CA SER A 19 -0.79 5.18 19.62
C SER A 19 -2.06 5.66 18.91
N SER A 20 -2.55 6.83 19.32
CA SER A 20 -3.71 7.49 18.72
C SER A 20 -3.45 7.94 17.28
N GLU A 21 -2.20 8.28 16.97
CA GLU A 21 -1.71 8.68 15.66
C GLU A 21 -1.73 7.50 14.69
N LEU A 22 -1.35 6.31 15.16
CA LEU A 22 -1.48 5.07 14.39
C LEU A 22 -2.95 4.76 14.08
N ASP A 23 -3.83 4.89 15.08
CA ASP A 23 -5.27 4.67 14.91
C ASP A 23 -5.86 5.64 13.87
N ARG A 24 -5.45 6.91 13.95
CA ARG A 24 -5.84 7.93 12.98
C ARG A 24 -5.34 7.60 11.57
N ALA A 25 -4.09 7.16 11.43
CA ALA A 25 -3.56 6.78 10.12
C ALA A 25 -4.36 5.61 9.51
N ILE A 26 -4.71 4.60 10.33
CA ILE A 26 -5.56 3.47 9.89
C ILE A 26 -6.94 3.97 9.49
N ASP A 27 -7.56 4.86 10.27
CA ASP A 27 -8.87 5.42 9.94
C ASP A 27 -8.86 6.17 8.60
N ILE A 28 -7.82 6.99 8.34
CA ILE A 28 -7.62 7.67 7.05
C ILE A 28 -7.50 6.64 5.91
N ALA A 29 -6.73 5.57 6.12
CA ALA A 29 -6.58 4.51 5.13
C ALA A 29 -7.92 3.83 4.79
N LEU A 30 -8.77 3.57 5.80
CA LEU A 30 -10.10 3.01 5.60
C LEU A 30 -11.07 3.98 4.91
N GLN A 31 -10.94 5.28 5.17
CA GLN A 31 -11.75 6.32 4.53
C GLN A 31 -11.42 6.47 3.04
N VAL A 32 -10.14 6.39 2.66
CA VAL A 32 -9.71 6.54 1.26
C VAL A 32 -9.87 5.25 0.45
N ALA A 33 -9.84 4.08 1.10
CA ALA A 33 -9.97 2.76 0.45
C ALA A 33 -11.12 2.63 -0.58
N PRO A 34 -12.36 3.09 -0.34
CA PRO A 34 -13.45 2.94 -1.31
C PRO A 34 -13.37 3.91 -2.51
N THR A 35 -12.38 4.80 -2.57
CA THR A 35 -12.20 5.80 -3.63
C THR A 35 -11.18 5.32 -4.69
N ASP A 36 -11.17 5.99 -5.84
CA ASP A 36 -10.20 5.75 -6.92
C ASP A 36 -9.04 6.77 -6.90
N LEU A 37 -8.81 7.46 -5.78
CA LEU A 37 -7.75 8.44 -5.63
C LEU A 37 -6.37 7.77 -5.47
N SER A 38 -5.34 8.41 -6.03
CA SER A 38 -3.95 8.05 -5.73
C SER A 38 -3.61 8.42 -4.29
N VAL A 39 -3.01 7.50 -3.54
CA VAL A 39 -2.64 7.70 -2.12
C VAL A 39 -1.13 7.73 -1.98
N LEU A 40 -0.62 8.80 -1.37
CA LEU A 40 0.79 8.92 -0.97
C LEU A 40 0.93 8.59 0.51
N ILE A 41 1.80 7.63 0.84
CA ILE A 41 2.09 7.23 2.22
C ILE A 41 3.51 7.67 2.56
N THR A 42 3.63 8.50 3.58
CA THR A 42 4.90 9.08 4.03
C THR A 42 5.29 8.56 5.41
N GLY A 43 6.56 8.73 5.78
CA GLY A 43 7.11 8.30 7.05
C GLY A 43 8.55 7.80 6.92
N GLU A 44 9.24 7.65 8.04
CA GLU A 44 10.64 7.23 8.10
C GLU A 44 10.85 5.79 7.61
N SER A 45 12.09 5.43 7.30
CA SER A 45 12.43 4.05 6.92
C SER A 45 12.15 3.08 8.07
N GLY A 46 11.59 1.91 7.79
CA GLY A 46 11.34 0.86 8.79
C GLY A 46 10.11 1.03 9.69
N VAL A 47 9.25 2.03 9.47
CA VAL A 47 8.05 2.27 10.30
C VAL A 47 6.83 1.41 9.91
N GLY A 48 6.98 0.44 9.00
CA GLY A 48 5.89 -0.45 8.59
C GLY A 48 4.89 0.14 7.59
N LYS A 49 5.32 1.09 6.75
CA LYS A 49 4.48 1.74 5.73
C LYS A 49 3.85 0.74 4.75
N GLU A 50 4.50 -0.39 4.52
CA GLU A 50 4.08 -1.47 3.63
C GLU A 50 2.72 -2.09 4.00
N ASN A 51 2.28 -1.96 5.25
CA ASN A 51 0.96 -2.45 5.67
C ASN A 51 -0.19 -1.57 5.17
N PHE A 52 0.05 -0.26 4.99
CA PHE A 52 -1.00 0.68 4.62
C PHE A 52 -1.56 0.49 3.21
N PRO A 53 -0.75 0.30 2.15
CA PRO A 53 -1.27 -0.01 0.82
C PRO A 53 -2.09 -1.32 0.81
N GLN A 54 -1.70 -2.31 1.62
CA GLN A 54 -2.44 -3.57 1.73
C GLN A 54 -3.80 -3.38 2.41
N ILE A 55 -3.85 -2.58 3.49
CA ILE A 55 -5.12 -2.17 4.12
C ILE A 55 -6.02 -1.50 3.09
N ILE A 56 -5.51 -0.48 2.39
CA ILE A 56 -6.26 0.28 1.39
C ILE A 56 -6.81 -0.65 0.31
N HIS A 57 -5.98 -1.52 -0.29
CA HIS A 57 -6.41 -2.46 -1.32
C HIS A 57 -7.51 -3.39 -0.83
N GLN A 58 -7.32 -3.99 0.35
CA GLN A 58 -8.23 -5.00 0.91
C GLN A 58 -9.62 -4.45 1.29
N TYR A 59 -9.69 -3.17 1.66
CA TYR A 59 -10.95 -2.46 1.96
C TYR A 59 -11.50 -1.66 0.78
N SER A 60 -10.79 -1.64 -0.36
CA SER A 60 -11.26 -0.98 -1.58
C SER A 60 -12.31 -1.80 -2.33
N ARG A 61 -12.92 -1.17 -3.34
CA ARG A 61 -13.79 -1.85 -4.31
C ARG A 61 -13.02 -2.86 -5.17
N ARG A 62 -11.69 -2.75 -5.23
CA ARG A 62 -10.77 -3.56 -6.05
C ARG A 62 -10.13 -4.72 -5.28
N LYS A 63 -10.58 -5.01 -4.05
CA LYS A 63 -10.01 -6.03 -3.15
C LYS A 63 -9.88 -7.46 -3.72
N HIS A 64 -10.65 -7.79 -4.76
CA HIS A 64 -10.60 -9.09 -5.45
C HIS A 64 -9.71 -9.07 -6.70
N GLY A 65 -9.22 -7.90 -7.09
CA GLY A 65 -8.24 -7.74 -8.15
C GLY A 65 -6.82 -8.04 -7.69
N PRO A 66 -5.88 -8.16 -8.64
CA PRO A 66 -4.49 -8.40 -8.32
C PRO A 66 -3.89 -7.23 -7.56
N TYR A 67 -2.95 -7.53 -6.67
CA TYR A 67 -2.19 -6.56 -5.89
C TYR A 67 -0.71 -6.81 -6.16
N PHE A 68 -0.03 -5.79 -6.68
CA PHE A 68 1.40 -5.83 -6.98
C PHE A 68 2.10 -4.79 -6.13
N ALA A 69 2.93 -5.24 -5.19
CA ALA A 69 3.81 -4.37 -4.43
C ALA A 69 5.19 -4.36 -5.10
N ILE A 70 5.68 -3.16 -5.43
CA ILE A 70 6.98 -2.96 -6.08
C ILE A 70 7.83 -2.07 -5.18
N ASN A 71 9.04 -2.54 -4.84
CA ASN A 71 10.02 -1.74 -4.12
C ASN A 71 11.00 -1.13 -5.13
N CYS A 72 10.80 0.15 -5.47
CA CYS A 72 11.67 0.85 -6.41
C CYS A 72 13.13 0.93 -5.96
N GLY A 73 13.40 0.91 -4.65
CA GLY A 73 14.77 0.93 -4.12
C GLY A 73 15.55 -0.37 -4.36
N SER A 74 14.88 -1.43 -4.79
CA SER A 74 15.50 -2.71 -5.15
C SER A 74 15.68 -2.89 -6.66
N ILE A 75 15.25 -1.93 -7.48
CA ILE A 75 15.34 -2.00 -8.95
C ILE A 75 16.55 -1.16 -9.41
N PRO A 76 17.45 -1.72 -10.24
CA PRO A 76 18.54 -0.95 -10.85
C PRO A 76 18.01 0.20 -11.71
N GLU A 77 18.64 1.38 -11.63
CA GLU A 77 18.19 2.59 -12.34
C GLU A 77 18.07 2.39 -13.87
N GLY A 78 18.96 1.60 -14.48
CA GLY A 78 18.96 1.34 -15.92
C GLY A 78 17.86 0.40 -16.42
N THR A 79 17.10 -0.25 -15.54
CA THR A 79 16.09 -1.26 -15.91
C THR A 79 14.69 -0.95 -15.39
N ILE A 80 14.50 0.17 -14.68
CA ILE A 80 13.22 0.50 -14.03
C ILE A 80 12.05 0.55 -15.01
N ASP A 81 12.23 1.21 -16.15
CA ASP A 81 11.18 1.36 -17.15
C ASP A 81 10.79 0.00 -17.75
N SER A 82 11.78 -0.86 -17.95
CA SER A 82 11.56 -2.17 -18.57
C SER A 82 10.94 -3.19 -17.63
N GLU A 83 11.16 -3.06 -16.33
CA GLU A 83 10.47 -3.87 -15.31
C GLU A 83 9.03 -3.38 -15.06
N LEU A 84 8.79 -2.07 -15.11
CA LEU A 84 7.47 -1.49 -14.86
C LEU A 84 6.53 -1.58 -16.07
N PHE A 85 7.06 -1.37 -17.27
CA PHE A 85 6.26 -1.25 -18.49
C PHE A 85 6.47 -2.41 -19.46
N GLY A 86 7.45 -3.27 -19.19
CA GLY A 86 7.90 -4.28 -20.14
C GLY A 86 8.79 -3.68 -21.24
N HIS A 87 9.41 -4.56 -22.01
CA HIS A 87 10.18 -4.20 -23.19
C HIS A 87 10.02 -5.28 -24.26
N GLU A 88 10.19 -4.91 -25.52
CA GLU A 88 10.17 -5.88 -26.62
C GLU A 88 11.56 -6.48 -26.85
N LYS A 89 11.60 -7.73 -27.34
CA LYS A 89 12.87 -8.39 -27.67
C LYS A 89 13.63 -7.56 -28.71
N GLY A 90 14.85 -7.15 -28.36
CA GLY A 90 15.74 -6.36 -29.24
C GLY A 90 15.77 -4.86 -28.94
N SER A 91 15.06 -4.37 -27.93
CA SER A 91 15.07 -2.94 -27.54
C SER A 91 16.39 -2.45 -26.93
N PHE A 92 17.33 -3.36 -26.63
CA PHE A 92 18.60 -3.08 -25.97
C PHE A 92 19.85 -3.40 -26.81
N THR A 93 19.65 -3.73 -28.09
CA THR A 93 20.72 -3.95 -29.08
C THR A 93 20.77 -2.82 -30.09
#